data_AF-A0A6V7W8W9-F1
#
_entry.id   AF-A0A6V7W8W9-F1
#
_cell.length_a   1.000
_cell.length_b   1.000
_cell.length_c   1.000
_cell.angle_alpha   90.00
_cell.angle_beta   90.00
_cell.angle_gamma   90.00
#
_symmetry.space_group_name_H-M   'P 1'
#
loop_
_entity.id
_entity.type
_entity.pdbx_description
1 polymer ?
#
loop_
_entity_poly.entity_id
_entity_poly.type
_entity_poly.pdbx_seq_one_letter_code
_entity_poly.pdbx_strand_id
1 'polypeptide(L)'
;MYHAAWCTSHVGIFWYTKTKSKDTNISSHHVNVPPSAGCLSVGTVIHEIMHALGIWHEMNRFDRNEQLWINYKNINSVSRILHIF
;
A
#
# COMPACT_ATOMS: atom_id res chain seq x y z
N MET A 1 -0.83 12.85 -20.96
CA MET A 1 -0.62 11.53 -20.32
C MET A 1 -0.70 11.75 -18.81
N TYR A 2 -1.90 11.67 -18.23
CA TYR A 2 -2.13 11.82 -16.80
C TYR A 2 -1.87 10.46 -16.15
N HIS A 3 -0.67 10.24 -15.60
CA HIS A 3 -0.50 9.17 -14.62
C HIS A 3 -1.13 9.67 -13.32
N ALA A 4 -2.26 9.09 -12.93
CA ALA A 4 -2.80 9.26 -11.60
C ALA A 4 -1.76 8.71 -10.62
N ALA A 5 -1.03 9.60 -9.99
CA ALA A 5 -0.04 9.27 -8.98
C ALA A 5 -0.81 8.95 -7.69
N TRP A 6 -0.73 7.72 -7.21
CA TRP A 6 -1.30 7.28 -5.92
C TRP A 6 -0.14 6.92 -4.98
N CYS A 7 -0.33 7.12 -3.67
CA CYS A 7 0.60 6.59 -2.67
C CYS A 7 0.44 5.07 -2.65
N THR A 8 1.53 4.33 -2.81
CA THR A 8 1.44 2.87 -2.84
C THR A 8 2.73 2.20 -2.40
N SER A 9 2.60 1.06 -1.75
CA SER A 9 3.69 0.24 -1.27
C SER A 9 3.30 -1.23 -1.33
N HIS A 10 4.26 -2.10 -1.61
CA HIS A 10 4.03 -3.54 -1.77
C HIS A 10 5.22 -4.36 -1.28
N VAL A 11 4.93 -5.50 -0.65
CA VAL A 11 5.90 -6.53 -0.29
C VAL A 11 5.99 -7.56 -1.40
N GLY A 12 7.19 -7.76 -1.97
CA GLY A 12 7.58 -8.95 -2.74
C GLY A 12 6.56 -9.57 -3.71
N ILE A 13 6.39 -8.96 -4.89
CA ILE A 13 6.31 -9.57 -6.25
C ILE A 13 6.01 -8.41 -7.20
N PHE A 14 7.05 -7.84 -7.81
CA PHE A 14 6.90 -6.97 -8.95
C PHE A 14 7.61 -7.62 -10.13
N TRP A 15 6.84 -8.25 -11.01
CA TRP A 15 7.29 -8.64 -12.34
C TRP A 15 7.50 -7.38 -13.18
N TYR A 16 8.65 -6.73 -13.02
CA TYR A 16 9.12 -5.74 -13.99
C TYR A 16 10.59 -5.98 -14.32
N THR A 17 10.79 -6.54 -15.50
CA THR A 17 12.10 -6.74 -16.09
C THR A 17 12.66 -5.40 -16.57
N LYS A 18 13.83 -5.02 -16.04
CA LYS A 18 15.05 -4.61 -16.78
C LYS A 18 15.85 -3.60 -15.96
N THR A 19 16.92 -4.05 -15.32
CA THR A 19 18.30 -3.83 -15.80
C THR A 19 19.18 -4.93 -15.21
N LYS A 20 20.22 -5.33 -15.94
CA LYS A 20 21.23 -6.27 -15.47
C LYS A 20 21.85 -5.76 -14.16
N SER A 21 21.60 -6.43 -13.05
CA SER A 21 22.61 -6.61 -12.01
C SER A 21 22.75 -8.11 -11.79
N LYS A 22 23.94 -8.63 -12.05
CA LYS A 22 24.25 -10.05 -11.98
C LYS A 22 24.58 -10.50 -10.56
N ASP A 23 24.13 -9.78 -9.53
CA ASP A 23 24.54 -10.06 -8.15
C ASP A 23 23.39 -9.92 -7.13
N THR A 24 22.99 -11.09 -6.61
CA THR A 24 22.30 -11.39 -5.34
C THR A 24 20.78 -11.17 -5.23
N ASN A 25 20.15 -12.14 -4.56
CA ASN A 25 18.74 -12.26 -4.18
C ASN A 25 18.18 -11.05 -3.40
N ILE A 26 17.97 -9.91 -4.05
CA ILE A 26 17.34 -8.74 -3.42
C ILE A 26 15.85 -8.72 -3.79
N SER A 27 15.01 -9.19 -2.87
CA SER A 27 13.59 -8.88 -2.84
C SER A 27 13.42 -7.40 -2.50
N SER A 28 13.27 -6.54 -3.51
CA SER A 28 13.08 -5.10 -3.30
C SER A 28 11.67 -4.81 -2.76
N HIS A 29 11.59 -4.10 -1.64
CA HIS A 29 10.33 -3.53 -1.14
C HIS A 29 10.13 -2.17 -1.78
N HIS A 30 9.05 -1.99 -2.54
CA HIS A 30 8.80 -0.75 -3.29
C HIS A 30 7.88 0.16 -2.51
N VAL A 31 8.26 1.43 -2.39
CA VAL A 31 7.47 2.51 -1.79
C VAL A 31 7.41 3.67 -2.79
N ASN A 32 6.21 4.05 -3.21
CA ASN A 32 5.96 5.14 -4.14
C ASN A 32 5.25 6.29 -3.43
N VAL A 33 5.96 7.41 -3.25
CA VAL A 33 5.45 8.63 -2.58
C VAL A 33 5.64 9.87 -3.47
N PRO A 34 4.82 10.02 -4.52
CA PRO A 34 4.95 11.14 -5.46
C PRO A 34 4.51 12.48 -4.82
N PRO A 35 5.28 13.58 -5.03
CA PRO A 35 4.93 14.92 -4.54
C PRO A 35 3.59 15.43 -5.09
N SER A 36 3.25 15.08 -6.33
CA SER A 36 2.05 15.54 -7.04
C SER A 36 0.75 14.91 -6.54
N ALA A 37 0.83 13.88 -5.70
CA ALA A 37 -0.33 13.11 -5.22
C ALA A 37 -0.72 13.42 -3.76
N GLY A 38 -0.04 14.36 -3.11
CA GLY A 38 -0.26 14.64 -1.69
C GLY A 38 0.32 13.60 -0.72
N CYS A 39 1.24 12.74 -1.19
CA CYS A 39 1.82 11.65 -0.40
C CYS A 39 2.93 12.07 0.57
N LEU A 40 3.34 13.35 0.57
CA LEU A 40 4.50 13.83 1.34
C LEU A 40 4.18 14.24 2.78
N SER A 41 2.99 13.92 3.27
CA SER A 41 2.72 14.06 4.70
C SER A 41 3.56 13.02 5.47
N VAL A 42 4.08 13.39 6.64
CA VAL A 42 4.89 12.48 7.47
C VAL A 42 4.12 11.19 7.78
N GLY A 43 2.82 11.31 8.10
CA GLY A 43 1.96 10.15 8.36
C GLY A 43 1.81 9.23 7.15
N THR A 44 1.65 9.79 5.95
CA THR A 44 1.52 9.01 4.71
C THR A 44 2.82 8.28 4.37
N VAL A 45 3.98 8.94 4.50
CA VAL A 45 5.26 8.29 4.24
C VAL A 45 5.49 7.11 5.21
N ILE A 46 5.17 7.30 6.50
CA ILE A 46 5.26 6.22 7.49
C ILE A 46 4.29 5.08 7.16
N HIS A 47 3.05 5.39 6.79
CA HIS A 47 2.04 4.41 6.40
C HIS A 47 2.50 3.51 5.25
N GLU A 48 3.05 4.09 4.19
CA GLU A 48 3.56 3.32 3.04
C GLU A 48 4.82 2.51 3.39
N ILE A 49 5.69 3.02 4.28
CA ILE A 49 6.83 2.24 4.78
C ILE A 49 6.33 1.04 5.61
N MET A 50 5.31 1.21 6.45
CA MET A 50 4.72 0.12 7.24
C MET A 50 4.15 -0.98 6.35
N HIS A 51 3.44 -0.61 5.29
CA HIS A 51 2.97 -1.55 4.27
C HIS A 51 4.13 -2.26 3.56
N ALA A 52 5.21 -1.56 3.22
CA ALA A 52 6.43 -2.18 2.70
C ALA A 52 7.15 -3.10 3.70
N LEU A 53 6.89 -2.97 5.01
CA LEU A 53 7.35 -3.91 6.04
C LEU A 53 6.39 -5.10 6.24
N GLY A 54 5.24 -5.11 5.56
CA GLY A 54 4.22 -6.15 5.66
C GLY A 54 3.17 -5.91 6.74
N ILE A 55 3.04 -4.68 7.24
CA ILE A 55 1.98 -4.30 8.17
C ILE A 55 0.71 -4.01 7.37
N TRP A 56 -0.39 -4.60 7.80
CA TRP A 56 -1.72 -4.41 7.21
C TRP A 56 -2.47 -3.28 7.93
N HIS A 57 -3.55 -2.76 7.33
CA HIS A 57 -4.42 -1.83 8.05
C HIS A 57 -4.92 -2.44 9.35
N GLU A 58 -4.90 -1.66 10.42
CA GLU A 58 -5.34 -2.11 11.76
C GLU A 58 -6.76 -2.68 11.75
N MET A 59 -7.61 -2.16 10.85
CA MET A 59 -8.97 -2.67 10.67
C MET A 59 -9.02 -4.12 10.17
N ASN A 60 -7.92 -4.71 9.72
CA ASN A 60 -7.85 -6.10 9.26
C ASN A 60 -7.47 -7.08 10.36
N ARG A 61 -7.21 -6.61 11.59
CA ARG A 61 -6.96 -7.49 12.72
C ARG A 61 -8.10 -8.49 12.94
N PHE A 62 -7.74 -9.67 13.43
CA PHE A 62 -8.68 -10.77 13.68
C PHE A 62 -9.75 -10.42 14.74
N ASP A 63 -9.39 -9.59 15.72
CA ASP A 63 -10.25 -9.14 16.81
C ASP A 63 -11.01 -7.84 16.49
N ARG A 64 -10.94 -7.34 15.25
CA ARG A 64 -11.55 -6.06 14.87
C ARG A 64 -13.05 -5.98 15.21
N ASN A 65 -13.77 -7.09 15.10
CA ASN A 65 -15.22 -7.11 15.35
C ASN A 65 -15.59 -6.92 16.83
N GLU A 66 -14.62 -7.00 17.75
CA GLU A 66 -14.83 -6.71 19.18
C GLU A 66 -14.78 -5.19 19.46
N GLN A 67 -14.09 -4.43 18.61
CA GLN A 67 -13.81 -3.00 18.83
C GLN A 67 -14.50 -2.08 17.80
N LEU A 68 -14.88 -2.61 16.63
CA LEU A 68 -15.40 -1.82 15.50
C LEU A 68 -16.52 -2.56 14.75
N TRP A 69 -17.55 -1.81 14.33
CA TRP A 69 -18.61 -2.29 13.43
C TRP A 69 -18.52 -1.62 12.07
N ILE A 70 -18.44 -2.41 10.99
CA ILE A 70 -18.43 -1.88 9.61
C ILE A 70 -19.85 -1.83 9.05
N ASN A 71 -20.31 -0.63 8.70
CA ASN A 71 -21.52 -0.50 7.89
C ASN A 71 -21.19 -0.67 6.39
N TYR A 72 -21.27 -1.91 5.90
CA TYR A 72 -20.97 -2.25 4.51
C TYR A 72 -21.84 -1.53 3.46
N LYS A 73 -22.99 -0.95 3.85
CA LYS A 73 -23.83 -0.15 2.96
C LYS A 73 -23.21 1.20 2.61
N ASN A 74 -22.31 1.70 3.46
CA ASN A 74 -21.64 2.99 3.29
C ASN A 74 -20.28 2.86 2.57
N ILE A 75 -19.90 1.66 2.14
CA ILE A 75 -18.64 1.42 1.43
C ILE A 75 -18.88 1.59 -0.07
N ASN A 76 -18.16 2.53 -0.69
CA ASN A 76 -18.16 2.70 -2.14
C ASN A 76 -17.67 1.42 -2.84
N SER A 77 -18.32 1.04 -3.94
CA SER A 77 -17.99 -0.16 -4.72
C SER A 77 -16.54 -0.18 -5.23
N VAL A 78 -15.96 0.98 -5.53
CA VAL A 78 -14.56 1.13 -5.98
C VAL A 78 -13.57 0.94 -4.82
N SER A 79 -13.90 1.45 -3.63
CA SER A 79 -13.04 1.37 -2.44
C SER A 79 -12.97 -0.04 -1.82
N ARG A 80 -13.90 -0.94 -2.19
CA ARG A 80 -13.93 -2.33 -1.70
C ARG A 80 -12.74 -3.16 -2.18
N ILE A 81 -12.06 -2.75 -3.26
CA ILE A 81 -11.00 -3.53 -3.91
C ILE A 81 -9.59 -2.99 -3.58
N LEU A 82 -9.44 -1.70 -3.25
CA LEU A 82 -8.13 -1.03 -3.31
C LEU A 82 -7.48 -0.71 -1.95
N HIS A 83 -8.17 -0.86 -0.82
CA HIS A 83 -7.67 -0.36 0.48
C HIS A 83 -8.03 -1.27 1.66
N ILE A 84 -8.08 -2.58 1.41
CA ILE A 84 -8.22 -3.63 2.43
C ILE A 84 -6.98 -4.56 2.43
N PHE A 85 -5.99 -4.24 1.61
CA PHE A 85 -4.66 -4.84 1.63
C PHE A 85 -3.67 -3.74 2.02
#